data_AF-K2EA72-F1
#
_entry.id   AF-K2EA72-F1
#
_cell.length_a   1.000
_cell.length_b   1.000
_cell.length_c   1.000
_cell.angle_alpha   90.00
_cell.angle_beta   90.00
_cell.angle_gamma   90.00
#
_symmetry.space_group_name_H-M   'P 1'
#
loop_
_entity.id
_entity.type
_entity.pdbx_description
1 polymer ?
#
loop_
_entity_poly.entity_id
_entity_poly.type
_entity_poly.pdbx_seq_one_letter_code
_entity_poly.pdbx_strand_id
1 'polypeptide(L)'
;MKLSIDKIFLFIALTWGLVTIFLVPPFEVMDEQRHYVRAGAIAEGVWNCTNGKLQISEKKIDLINYSEVGRIAFKPREKFDLTTITNYKEPTGSGVVSVNSGLCSTPPLGHAIAAVGLKLGDLAGNQLIGFYLGRMANLLVSVYLVYLA
;
A
#
# COMPACT_ATOMS: atom_id res chain seq x y z
N MET A 1 -15.36 -5.37 35.61
CA MET A 1 -15.50 -5.04 34.18
C MET A 1 -15.49 -6.35 33.40
N LYS A 2 -16.61 -6.79 32.81
CA LYS A 2 -16.62 -8.02 31.98
C LYS A 2 -15.98 -7.68 30.63
N LEU A 3 -14.90 -8.38 30.29
CA LEU A 3 -14.24 -8.25 29.00
C LEU A 3 -15.03 -9.09 28.00
N SER A 4 -15.66 -8.45 26.99
CA SER A 4 -16.33 -9.18 25.91
C SER A 4 -15.32 -9.66 24.88
N ILE A 5 -15.58 -10.80 24.25
CA ILE A 5 -14.68 -11.42 23.27
C ILE A 5 -14.38 -10.46 22.12
N ASP A 6 -15.38 -9.71 21.67
CA ASP A 6 -15.25 -8.73 20.58
C ASP A 6 -14.24 -7.62 20.91
N LYS A 7 -14.21 -7.17 22.17
CA LYS A 7 -13.24 -6.18 22.64
C LYS A 7 -11.82 -6.76 22.75
N ILE A 8 -11.70 -8.03 23.13
CA ILE A 8 -10.43 -8.75 23.14
C ILE A 8 -9.88 -8.88 21.72
N PHE A 9 -10.75 -9.30 20.78
CA PHE A 9 -10.41 -9.39 19.37
C PHE A 9 -9.93 -8.04 18.83
N LEU A 10 -10.71 -6.96 19.02
CA LEU A 10 -10.32 -5.63 18.57
C LEU A 10 -8.96 -5.22 19.11
N PHE A 11 -8.73 -5.41 20.41
CA PHE A 11 -7.46 -5.04 21.04
C PHE A 11 -6.28 -5.82 20.44
N ILE A 12 -6.40 -7.14 20.31
CA ILE A 12 -5.33 -7.99 19.77
C ILE A 12 -5.10 -7.69 18.29
N ALA A 13 -6.16 -7.63 17.49
CA ALA A 13 -6.08 -7.46 16.04
C ALA A 13 -5.50 -6.09 15.66
N LEU A 14 -5.91 -5.01 16.34
CA LEU A 14 -5.33 -3.68 16.11
C LEU A 14 -3.88 -3.61 16.58
N THR A 15 -3.57 -4.11 17.79
CA THR A 15 -2.22 -4.04 18.33
C THR A 15 -1.24 -4.83 17.45
N TRP A 16 -1.58 -6.07 17.11
CA TRP A 16 -0.71 -6.91 16.30
C TRP A 16 -0.64 -6.43 14.85
N GLY A 17 -1.77 -6.01 14.28
CA GLY A 17 -1.82 -5.46 12.92
C GLY A 17 -1.00 -4.19 12.77
N LEU A 18 -1.03 -3.29 13.75
CA LEU A 18 -0.20 -2.09 13.74
C LEU A 18 1.28 -2.45 13.79
N VAL A 19 1.66 -3.39 14.65
CA VAL A 19 3.06 -3.86 14.73
C VAL A 19 3.52 -4.43 13.40
N THR A 20 2.71 -5.28 12.75
CA THR A 20 3.11 -5.91 11.48
C THR A 20 3.23 -4.91 10.33
N ILE A 21 2.43 -3.84 10.29
CA ILE A 21 2.54 -2.79 9.27
C ILE A 21 3.95 -2.18 9.23
N PHE A 22 4.57 -1.97 10.38
CA PHE A 22 5.91 -1.35 10.48
C PHE A 22 7.04 -2.39 10.54
N LEU A 23 6.75 -3.59 11.02
CA LEU A 23 7.75 -4.66 11.11
C LEU A 23 8.09 -5.23 9.73
N VAL A 24 7.11 -5.32 8.82
CA VAL A 24 7.31 -5.80 7.45
C VAL A 24 7.74 -4.62 6.57
N PRO A 25 8.97 -4.59 6.04
CA PRO A 25 9.42 -3.58 5.10
C PRO A 25 8.49 -3.40 3.89
N PRO A 26 8.53 -2.23 3.23
CA PRO A 26 7.79 -2.02 1.98
C PRO A 26 8.28 -2.96 0.89
N PHE A 27 7.34 -3.58 0.17
CA PHE A 27 7.56 -4.46 -0.99
C PHE A 27 8.39 -5.72 -0.71
N GLU A 28 8.48 -6.16 0.55
CA GLU A 28 9.10 -7.44 0.88
C GLU A 28 8.26 -8.62 0.35
N VAL A 29 6.93 -8.48 0.36
CA VAL A 29 6.02 -9.51 -0.12
C VAL A 29 5.86 -9.40 -1.65
N MET A 30 6.04 -10.51 -2.36
CA MET A 30 6.14 -10.55 -3.83
C MET A 30 4.91 -10.00 -4.57
N ASP A 31 3.71 -10.14 -4.02
CA ASP A 31 2.48 -9.63 -4.62
C ASP A 31 2.17 -8.18 -4.23
N GLU A 32 2.82 -7.63 -3.20
CA GLU A 32 2.54 -6.30 -2.67
C GLU A 32 2.81 -5.21 -3.70
N GLN A 33 3.88 -5.35 -4.50
CA GLN A 33 4.16 -4.44 -5.62
C GLN A 33 2.99 -4.37 -6.60
N ARG A 34 2.40 -5.53 -6.92
CA ARG A 34 1.25 -5.61 -7.83
C ARG A 34 0.01 -4.98 -7.21
N HIS A 35 -0.28 -5.26 -5.94
CA HIS A 35 -1.41 -4.65 -5.21
C HIS A 35 -1.26 -3.13 -5.10
N TYR A 36 -0.04 -2.65 -4.86
CA TYR A 36 0.27 -1.22 -4.81
C TYR A 36 0.03 -0.55 -6.16
N VAL A 37 0.51 -1.12 -7.27
CA VAL A 37 0.27 -0.58 -8.61
C VAL A 37 -1.23 -0.51 -8.92
N ARG A 38 -1.99 -1.56 -8.56
CA ARG A 38 -3.44 -1.55 -8.80
C ARG A 38 -4.18 -0.50 -7.96
N ALA A 39 -3.87 -0.41 -6.66
CA ALA A 39 -4.43 0.60 -5.78
C ALA A 39 -4.02 2.02 -6.21
N GLY A 40 -2.78 2.18 -6.68
CA GLY A 40 -2.23 3.44 -7.17
C GLY A 40 -2.96 3.95 -8.41
N ALA A 41 -3.28 3.08 -9.36
CA ALA A 41 -4.09 3.41 -10.52
C ALA A 41 -5.50 3.82 -10.13
N ILE A 42 -6.12 3.14 -9.15
CA ILE A 42 -7.44 3.51 -8.63
C ILE A 42 -7.40 4.88 -7.93
N ALA A 43 -6.33 5.20 -7.20
CA ALA A 43 -6.12 6.52 -6.59
C ALA A 43 -6.00 7.66 -7.64
N GLU A 44 -5.56 7.32 -8.86
CA GLU A 44 -5.53 8.20 -10.02
C GLU A 44 -6.84 8.23 -10.82
N GLY A 45 -7.84 7.44 -10.42
CA GLY A 45 -9.13 7.35 -11.10
C GLY A 45 -9.17 6.34 -12.25
N VAL A 46 -8.13 5.51 -12.40
CA VAL A 46 -8.06 4.47 -13.43
C VAL A 46 -8.61 3.14 -12.88
N TRP A 47 -9.91 2.93 -13.10
CA TRP A 47 -10.62 1.73 -12.64
C TRP A 47 -10.47 0.53 -13.58
N ASN A 48 -10.44 0.78 -14.89
CA ASN A 48 -10.40 -0.24 -15.93
C ASN A 48 -9.08 -0.20 -16.69
N CYS A 49 -8.68 -1.36 -17.22
CA CYS A 49 -7.53 -1.44 -18.13
C CYS A 49 -7.94 -1.09 -19.56
N THR A 50 -7.01 -0.47 -20.30
CA THR A 50 -7.16 -0.20 -21.73
C THR A 50 -6.24 -1.16 -22.50
N ASN A 51 -6.77 -1.98 -23.40
CA ASN A 51 -5.99 -2.94 -24.19
C ASN A 51 -5.12 -3.89 -23.34
N GLY A 52 -5.63 -4.33 -22.18
CA GLY A 52 -4.91 -5.21 -21.25
C GLY A 52 -3.75 -4.53 -20.49
N LYS A 53 -3.61 -3.21 -20.62
CA LYS A 53 -2.58 -2.42 -19.93
C LYS A 53 -3.23 -1.47 -18.93
N LEU A 54 -2.57 -1.30 -17.79
CA LEU A 54 -2.94 -0.35 -16.77
C LEU A 54 -2.09 0.92 -16.95
N GLN A 55 -2.74 2.07 -17.07
CA GLN A 55 -2.06 3.36 -17.14
C GLN A 55 -1.94 3.93 -15.73
N ILE A 56 -0.72 4.28 -15.34
CA ILE A 56 -0.42 4.81 -14.00
C ILE A 56 0.72 5.82 -14.10
N SER A 57 0.77 6.79 -13.19
CA SER A 57 1.90 7.72 -13.12
C SER A 57 3.24 6.99 -12.91
N GLU A 58 4.26 7.50 -13.60
CA GLU A 58 5.64 7.01 -13.50
C GLU A 58 6.15 7.07 -12.06
N LYS A 59 5.79 8.11 -11.32
CA LYS A 59 6.15 8.29 -9.91
C LYS A 59 5.87 7.07 -9.05
N LYS A 60 4.69 6.45 -9.22
CA LYS A 60 4.31 5.25 -8.46
C LYS A 60 5.19 4.05 -8.81
N ILE A 61 5.61 3.94 -10.06
CA ILE A 61 6.56 2.89 -10.47
C ILE A 61 7.95 3.19 -9.91
N ASP A 62 8.35 4.46 -9.88
CA ASP A 62 9.63 4.89 -9.33
C ASP A 62 9.76 4.59 -7.84
N LEU A 63 8.66 4.66 -7.05
CA LEU A 63 8.70 4.26 -5.65
C LEU A 63 9.14 2.80 -5.47
N ILE A 64 8.69 1.90 -6.35
CA ILE A 64 9.07 0.47 -6.32
C ILE A 64 10.56 0.32 -6.64
N ASN A 65 11.05 1.11 -7.59
CA ASN A 65 12.45 1.11 -8.02
C ASN A 65 13.37 1.94 -7.12
N TYR A 66 12.82 2.68 -6.15
CA TYR A 66 13.57 3.54 -5.27
C TYR A 66 14.60 2.73 -4.49
N SER A 67 15.88 3.12 -4.55
CA SER A 67 16.99 2.28 -4.13
C SER A 67 16.90 1.82 -2.67
N GLU A 68 16.41 2.64 -1.74
CA GLU A 68 16.29 2.20 -0.34
C GLU A 68 15.17 1.18 -0.15
N VAL A 69 14.09 1.29 -0.90
CA VAL A 69 12.94 0.39 -0.80
C VAL A 69 13.20 -0.89 -1.60
N GLY A 70 13.70 -0.77 -2.83
CA GLY A 70 14.06 -1.87 -3.71
C GLY A 70 15.29 -2.68 -3.25
N ARG A 71 16.24 -2.07 -2.52
CA ARG A 71 17.40 -2.79 -1.94
C ARG A 71 16.96 -3.78 -0.87
N ILE A 72 15.92 -3.45 -0.11
CA ILE A 72 15.43 -4.22 1.05
C ILE A 72 14.45 -5.30 0.61
N ALA A 73 13.71 -5.06 -0.48
CA ALA A 73 12.84 -6.06 -1.08
C ALA A 73 13.60 -7.39 -1.29
N PHE A 74 13.06 -8.47 -0.71
CA PHE A 74 13.61 -9.83 -0.78
C PHE A 74 15.00 -10.04 -0.15
N LYS A 75 15.45 -9.16 0.77
CA LYS A 75 16.69 -9.33 1.55
C LYS A 75 16.41 -9.41 3.05
N PRO A 76 16.22 -10.61 3.63
CA PRO A 76 15.77 -10.79 5.03
C PRO A 76 16.68 -10.22 6.12
N ARG A 77 17.95 -9.91 5.78
CA ARG A 77 18.94 -9.38 6.74
C ARG A 77 19.01 -7.85 6.75
N GLU A 78 18.38 -7.20 5.78
CA GLU A 78 18.36 -5.75 5.65
C GLU A 78 17.14 -5.21 6.38
N LYS A 79 17.35 -4.22 7.25
CA LYS A 79 16.27 -3.58 8.01
C LYS A 79 15.88 -2.27 7.33
N PHE A 80 14.58 -2.00 7.27
CA PHE A 80 14.06 -0.72 6.82
C PHE A 80 14.20 0.32 7.92
N ASP A 81 14.87 1.42 7.61
CA ASP A 81 14.92 2.58 8.50
C ASP A 81 13.68 3.45 8.28
N LEU A 82 12.89 3.62 9.34
CA LEU A 82 11.69 4.45 9.34
C LEU A 82 11.99 5.92 9.05
N THR A 83 13.21 6.41 9.28
CA THR A 83 13.59 7.79 8.92
C THR A 83 13.53 8.02 7.40
N THR A 84 13.63 6.96 6.61
CA THR A 84 13.45 7.00 5.15
C THR A 84 12.05 7.50 4.77
N ILE A 85 11.02 7.25 5.58
CA ILE A 85 9.65 7.71 5.31
C ILE A 85 9.58 9.23 5.30
N THR A 86 10.22 9.89 6.27
CA THR A 86 10.23 11.34 6.39
C THR A 86 11.22 12.01 5.45
N ASN A 87 12.31 11.32 5.10
CA ASN A 87 13.36 11.84 4.22
C ASN A 87 13.11 11.54 2.73
N TYR A 88 12.12 10.70 2.43
CA TYR A 88 11.76 10.36 1.06
C TYR A 88 11.38 11.60 0.28
N LYS A 89 12.04 11.78 -0.87
CA LYS A 89 11.76 12.84 -1.83
C LYS A 89 11.10 12.23 -3.04
N GLU A 90 9.90 12.71 -3.34
CA GLU A 90 9.18 12.32 -4.54
C GLU A 90 10.02 12.52 -5.80
N PRO A 91 10.10 11.52 -6.69
CA PRO A 91 10.74 11.67 -7.98
C PRO A 91 10.00 12.73 -8.81
N THR A 92 10.78 13.54 -9.55
CA THR A 92 10.26 14.61 -10.41
C THR A 92 9.67 14.10 -11.73
N GLY A 93 9.71 12.79 -11.99
CA GLY A 93 9.15 12.18 -13.19
C GLY A 93 7.67 12.54 -13.34
N SER A 94 7.30 13.13 -14.47
CA SER A 94 5.92 13.50 -14.79
C SER A 94 5.50 12.78 -16.07
N GLY A 95 5.49 11.44 -16.00
CA GLY A 95 5.07 10.56 -17.08
C GLY A 95 3.88 9.70 -16.69
N VAL A 96 3.22 9.12 -17.69
CA VAL A 96 2.27 8.01 -17.52
C VAL A 96 2.89 6.78 -18.16
N VAL A 97 3.04 5.72 -17.39
CA VAL A 97 3.58 4.44 -17.86
C VAL A 97 2.44 3.45 -18.02
N SER A 98 2.50 2.67 -19.10
CA SER A 98 1.56 1.57 -19.34
C SER A 98 2.17 0.27 -18.84
N VAL A 99 1.69 -0.23 -17.72
CA VAL A 99 2.16 -1.50 -17.14
C VAL A 99 1.28 -2.64 -17.65
N ASN A 100 1.92 -3.61 -18.31
CA ASN A 100 1.24 -4.85 -18.68
C ASN A 100 1.06 -5.66 -17.41
N SER A 101 -0.19 -5.88 -17.00
CA SER A 101 -0.44 -6.48 -15.70
C SER A 101 -1.54 -7.52 -15.80
N GLY A 102 -1.24 -8.72 -15.28
CA GLY A 102 -2.27 -9.68 -14.84
C GLY A 102 -3.17 -9.13 -13.72
N LEU A 103 -3.05 -7.84 -13.38
CA LEU A 103 -3.89 -7.10 -12.44
C LEU A 103 -5.21 -6.66 -13.06
N CYS A 104 -5.33 -6.67 -14.40
CA CYS A 104 -6.57 -6.30 -15.07
C CYS A 104 -7.74 -7.27 -14.78
N SER A 105 -7.44 -8.51 -14.40
CA SER A 105 -8.45 -9.50 -13.97
C SER A 105 -8.77 -9.41 -12.48
N THR A 106 -8.03 -8.62 -11.69
CA THR A 106 -8.31 -8.49 -10.25
C THR A 106 -9.44 -7.49 -9.99
N PRO A 107 -10.41 -7.83 -9.11
CA PRO A 107 -11.49 -6.93 -8.77
C PRO A 107 -10.95 -5.60 -8.20
N PRO A 108 -11.35 -4.45 -8.75
CA PRO A 108 -10.84 -3.15 -8.28
C PRO A 108 -11.28 -2.84 -6.85
N LEU A 109 -12.45 -3.35 -6.43
CA LEU A 109 -13.04 -3.01 -5.13
C LEU A 109 -12.14 -3.40 -3.95
N GLY A 110 -11.45 -4.54 -4.03
CA GLY A 110 -10.52 -4.99 -2.98
C GLY A 110 -9.30 -4.06 -2.80
N HIS A 111 -9.01 -3.22 -3.79
CA HIS A 111 -7.89 -2.29 -3.78
C HIS A 111 -8.32 -0.84 -3.51
N ALA A 112 -9.63 -0.57 -3.51
CA ALA A 112 -10.17 0.77 -3.32
C ALA A 112 -9.87 1.32 -1.92
N ILE A 113 -9.85 0.45 -0.89
CA ILE A 113 -9.52 0.84 0.48
C ILE A 113 -8.07 1.33 0.58
N ALA A 114 -7.13 0.56 0.04
CA ALA A 114 -5.72 0.98 -0.04
C ALA A 114 -5.55 2.26 -0.87
N ALA A 115 -6.32 2.41 -1.95
CA ALA A 115 -6.27 3.58 -2.83
C ALA A 115 -6.60 4.89 -2.09
N VAL A 116 -7.45 4.86 -1.05
CA VAL A 116 -7.70 6.04 -0.20
C VAL A 116 -6.41 6.51 0.48
N GLY A 117 -5.67 5.58 1.10
CA GLY A 117 -4.39 5.91 1.74
C GLY A 117 -3.35 6.44 0.75
N LEU A 118 -3.27 5.83 -0.43
CA LEU A 118 -2.38 6.30 -1.49
C LEU A 118 -2.75 7.70 -1.97
N LYS A 119 -4.04 7.98 -2.14
CA LYS A 119 -4.52 9.32 -2.53
C LYS A 119 -4.15 10.39 -1.51
N LEU A 120 -4.24 10.06 -0.22
CA LEU A 120 -3.81 10.97 0.85
C LEU A 120 -2.29 11.21 0.80
N GLY A 121 -1.49 10.20 0.50
CA GLY A 121 -0.05 10.34 0.28
C GLY A 121 0.29 11.22 -0.93
N ASP A 122 -0.45 11.06 -2.04
CA ASP A 122 -0.31 11.89 -3.23
C ASP A 122 -0.58 13.38 -2.88
N LEU A 123 -1.59 13.66 -2.05
CA LEU A 123 -1.90 15.02 -1.56
C LEU A 123 -0.84 15.57 -0.60
N ALA A 124 -0.21 14.70 0.19
CA ALA A 124 0.89 15.05 1.08
C ALA A 124 2.24 15.18 0.34
N GLY A 125 2.31 14.83 -0.95
CA GLY A 125 3.56 14.83 -1.72
C GLY A 125 4.56 13.77 -1.27
N ASN A 126 4.09 12.65 -0.73
CA ASN A 126 4.95 11.55 -0.28
C ASN A 126 4.23 10.20 -0.47
N GLN A 127 4.58 9.49 -1.54
CA GLN A 127 3.97 8.20 -1.84
C GLN A 127 4.31 7.11 -0.82
N LEU A 128 5.44 7.19 -0.13
CA LEU A 128 5.80 6.22 0.91
C LEU A 128 4.90 6.38 2.14
N ILE A 129 4.57 7.62 2.54
CA ILE A 129 3.52 7.88 3.53
C ILE A 129 2.18 7.33 3.03
N GLY A 130 1.83 7.59 1.77
CA GLY A 130 0.62 7.04 1.16
C GLY A 130 0.54 5.51 1.25
N PHE A 131 1.66 4.83 1.02
CA PHE A 131 1.75 3.37 1.12
C PHE A 131 1.44 2.86 2.53
N TYR A 132 2.02 3.47 3.56
CA TYR A 132 1.70 3.13 4.95
C TYR A 132 0.26 3.47 5.34
N LEU A 133 -0.27 4.60 4.85
CA LEU A 133 -1.69 4.95 5.02
C LEU A 133 -2.60 3.93 4.33
N GLY A 134 -2.21 3.39 3.18
CA GLY A 134 -2.93 2.32 2.48
C GLY A 134 -2.97 1.03 3.29
N ARG A 135 -1.83 0.60 3.84
CA ARG A 135 -1.75 -0.53 4.77
C ARG A 135 -2.63 -0.32 6.01
N MET A 136 -2.60 0.89 6.57
CA MET A 136 -3.42 1.28 7.73
C MET A 136 -4.91 1.22 7.41
N ALA A 137 -5.33 1.77 6.28
CA ALA A 137 -6.73 1.75 5.83
C ALA A 137 -7.22 0.30 5.66
N ASN A 138 -6.43 -0.56 5.03
CA ASN A 138 -6.75 -1.98 4.90
C ASN A 138 -6.92 -2.66 6.27
N LEU A 139 -5.98 -2.45 7.19
CA LEU A 139 -6.07 -3.01 8.55
C LEU A 139 -7.36 -2.58 9.24
N LEU A 140 -7.65 -1.28 9.26
CA LEU A 140 -8.82 -0.73 9.95
C LEU A 140 -10.12 -1.29 9.37
N VAL A 141 -10.25 -1.34 8.05
CA VAL A 141 -11.45 -1.86 7.39
C VAL A 141 -11.57 -3.37 7.62
N SER A 142 -10.51 -4.14 7.48
CA SER A 142 -10.54 -5.59 7.72
C SER A 142 -10.92 -5.92 9.16
N VAL A 143 -10.33 -5.24 10.14
CA VAL A 143 -10.66 -5.45 11.57
C VAL A 143 -12.10 -5.03 11.85
N TYR A 144 -12.55 -3.91 11.29
CA TYR A 144 -13.93 -3.44 11.47
C TYR A 144 -14.96 -4.41 10.87
N LEU A 145 -14.71 -4.93 9.68
CA LEU A 145 -15.61 -5.91 9.04
C LEU A 145 -15.70 -7.21 9.83
N VAL A 146 -14.59 -7.72 10.36
CA VAL A 146 -14.61 -8.94 11.19
C VAL A 146 -15.28 -8.67 12.54
N TYR A 147 -15.10 -7.48 13.13
CA TYR A 147 -15.78 -7.11 14.37
C TYR A 147 -17.31 -7.02 14.21
N LEU A 148 -17.80 -6.68 13.03
CA LEU A 148 -19.24 -6.63 12.74
C LEU A 148 -19.88 -7.99 12.37
N ALA A 149 -19.05 -8.98 12.02
CA ALA A 149 -19.50 -10.30 11.58
C ALA A 149 -19.93 -11.18 12.76
#